data_AF-A0A962B3Y1-F1
#
_entry.id   AF-A0A962B3Y1-F1
#
_cell.length_a   1.000
_cell.length_b   1.000
_cell.length_c   1.000
_cell.angle_alpha   90.00
_cell.angle_beta   90.00
_cell.angle_gamma   90.00
#
_symmetry.space_group_name_H-M   'P 1'
#
loop_
_entity.id
_entity.type
_entity.pdbx_description
1 polymer ?
#
loop_
_entity_poly.entity_id
_entity_poly.type
_entity_poly.pdbx_seq_one_letter_code
_entity_poly.pdbx_strand_id
1 'polypeptide(L)'
;MALILEARDHRLVLEGEGDDDWGALTVETRSERVTLGADVVRIIKSRLSDGLQRPIVPIGDIDGLPVEGILNLSDPHHTLYVAQLDNGGRVLFFTDAEGKCHHRLPLSRDELSAWVALLTADPETAEGTP
;
A
#
# COMPACT_ATOMS: atom_id res chain seq x y z
N MET A 1 -7.65 -1.70 15.21
CA MET A 1 -8.42 -1.08 14.11
C MET A 1 -7.92 -1.66 12.79
N ALA A 2 -8.78 -1.90 11.81
CA ALA A 2 -8.36 -2.36 10.48
C ALA A 2 -8.73 -1.34 9.39
N LEU A 3 -7.77 -0.98 8.55
CA LEU A 3 -7.98 -0.19 7.33
C LEU A 3 -7.91 -1.11 6.12
N ILE A 4 -8.92 -1.08 5.27
CA ILE A 4 -9.01 -1.92 4.07
C ILE A 4 -9.00 -1.01 2.84
N LEU A 5 -8.05 -1.25 1.94
CA LEU A 5 -7.96 -0.58 0.64
C LEU A 5 -8.27 -1.59 -0.46
N GLU A 6 -9.40 -1.41 -1.14
CA GLU A 6 -9.88 -2.35 -2.15
C GLU A 6 -9.52 -1.88 -3.56
N ALA A 7 -9.02 -2.79 -4.39
CA ALA A 7 -8.80 -2.55 -5.80
C ALA A 7 -9.00 -3.84 -6.60
N ARG A 8 -9.99 -3.83 -7.50
CA ARG A 8 -10.42 -5.01 -8.28
C ARG A 8 -10.62 -6.26 -7.40
N ASP A 9 -9.82 -7.30 -7.65
CA ASP A 9 -9.82 -8.58 -6.95
C ASP A 9 -8.81 -8.64 -5.79
N HIS A 10 -8.24 -7.50 -5.40
CA HIS A 10 -7.24 -7.39 -4.33
C HIS A 10 -7.75 -6.51 -3.20
N ARG A 11 -7.29 -6.82 -1.99
CA ARG A 11 -7.47 -5.99 -0.80
C ARG A 11 -6.12 -5.83 -0.13
N LEU A 12 -5.76 -4.60 0.19
CA LEU A 12 -4.63 -4.32 1.06
C LEU A 12 -5.19 -4.01 2.44
N VAL A 13 -4.89 -4.88 3.40
CA VAL A 13 -5.44 -4.82 4.76
C VAL A 13 -4.31 -4.40 5.70
N LEU A 14 -4.51 -3.28 6.38
CA LEU A 14 -3.64 -2.81 7.45
C LEU A 14 -4.36 -3.02 8.79
N GLU A 15 -3.89 -3.99 9.56
CA GLU A 15 -4.46 -4.38 10.85
C GLU A 15 -3.55 -3.88 11.97
N GLY A 16 -4.02 -2.94 12.78
CA GLY A 16 -3.30 -2.46 13.96
C GLY A 16 -3.48 -3.39 15.16
N GLU A 17 -2.38 -3.67 15.86
CA GLU A 17 -2.31 -4.53 17.04
C GLU A 17 -2.10 -3.71 18.32
N GLY A 18 -2.99 -3.90 19.31
CA GLY A 18 -2.82 -3.37 20.66
C GLY A 18 -2.73 -1.84 20.76
N ASP A 19 -2.04 -1.38 21.80
CA ASP A 19 -1.90 0.05 22.15
C ASP A 19 -0.65 0.71 21.54
N ASP A 20 0.24 -0.06 20.90
CA ASP A 20 1.57 0.40 20.46
C ASP A 20 1.61 0.98 19.04
N ASP A 21 0.45 1.22 18.42
CA ASP A 21 0.29 1.72 17.04
C ASP A 21 1.03 0.88 15.97
N TRP A 22 1.40 -0.37 16.31
CA TRP A 22 2.03 -1.29 15.37
C TRP A 22 0.95 -1.97 14.51
N GLY A 23 1.24 -2.25 13.25
CA GLY A 23 0.28 -2.93 12.39
C GLY A 23 0.90 -3.72 11.26
N ALA A 24 0.27 -4.84 10.96
CA ALA A 24 0.64 -5.71 9.87
C ALA A 24 -0.09 -5.27 8.59
N LEU A 25 0.66 -5.20 7.49
CA LEU A 25 0.14 -5.00 6.16
C LEU A 25 0.07 -6.35 5.43
N THR A 26 -1.11 -6.68 4.95
CA THR A 26 -1.39 -7.93 4.25
C THR A 26 -2.02 -7.63 2.90
N VAL A 27 -1.55 -8.31 1.86
CA VAL A 27 -2.26 -8.34 0.57
C VAL A 27 -3.11 -9.61 0.50
N GLU A 28 -4.39 -9.42 0.18
CA GLU A 28 -5.36 -10.49 -0.03
C GLU A 28 -5.82 -10.50 -1.48
N THR A 29 -5.82 -11.66 -2.10
CA THR A 29 -6.46 -11.93 -3.38
C THR A 29 -7.52 -13.01 -3.20
N ARG A 30 -8.19 -13.42 -4.28
CA ARG A 30 -9.13 -14.56 -4.23
C ARG A 30 -8.47 -15.89 -3.86
N SER A 31 -7.17 -16.04 -4.15
CA SER A 31 -6.46 -17.31 -4.02
C SER A 31 -5.46 -17.33 -2.87
N GLU A 32 -5.03 -16.17 -2.37
CA GLU A 32 -3.98 -16.11 -1.37
C GLU A 32 -4.10 -14.91 -0.44
N ARG A 33 -3.48 -15.05 0.73
CA ARG A 33 -3.29 -13.99 1.72
C ARG A 33 -1.82 -14.00 2.10
N VAL A 34 -1.13 -12.89 1.84
CA VAL A 34 0.31 -12.76 2.09
C VAL A 34 0.56 -11.56 3.00
N THR A 35 1.12 -11.83 4.17
CA THR A 35 1.61 -10.79 5.08
C THR A 35 2.91 -10.24 4.54
N LEU A 36 2.91 -8.94 4.22
CA LEU A 36 4.04 -8.23 3.64
C LEU A 36 5.04 -7.82 4.74
N GLY A 37 4.52 -7.55 5.93
CA GLY A 37 5.28 -7.22 7.13
C GLY A 37 4.53 -6.24 8.00
N ALA A 38 5.20 -5.72 9.00
CA ALA A 38 4.65 -4.79 9.96
C ALA A 38 5.55 -3.57 10.15
N ASP A 39 4.93 -2.46 10.53
CA ASP A 39 5.56 -1.21 10.94
C ASP A 39 4.50 -0.40 11.71
N VAL A 40 4.85 0.78 12.18
CA VAL A 40 3.90 1.69 12.83
C VAL A 40 2.81 2.10 11.82
N VAL A 41 1.54 1.90 12.17
CA VAL A 41 0.36 2.12 11.33
C VAL A 41 0.38 3.53 10.73
N ARG A 42 0.66 4.56 11.53
CA ARG A 42 0.75 5.94 11.01
C ARG A 42 1.84 6.13 9.96
N ILE A 43 2.97 5.43 10.10
CA ILE A 43 4.09 5.48 9.13
C ILE A 43 3.68 4.78 7.84
N ILE A 44 3.06 3.60 7.94
CA ILE A 44 2.53 2.87 6.77
C ILE A 44 1.53 3.76 6.01
N LYS A 45 0.56 4.35 6.72
CA LYS A 45 -0.45 5.23 6.12
C LYS A 45 0.18 6.44 5.43
N SER A 46 1.07 7.16 6.11
CA SER A 46 1.74 8.35 5.56
C SER A 46 2.55 8.01 4.32
N ARG A 47 3.39 6.96 4.38
CA ARG A 47 4.25 6.57 3.26
C ARG A 47 3.47 6.08 2.04
N LEU A 48 2.40 5.30 2.26
CA LEU A 48 1.50 4.88 1.18
C LEU A 48 0.81 6.10 0.56
N SER A 49 0.23 6.97 1.37
CA SER A 49 -0.46 8.18 0.91
C SER A 49 0.47 9.07 0.08
N ASP A 50 1.67 9.34 0.58
CA ASP A 50 2.64 10.21 -0.10
C ASP A 50 3.15 9.56 -1.39
N GLY A 51 3.53 8.27 -1.33
CA GLY A 51 4.02 7.51 -2.47
C GLY A 51 3.02 7.37 -3.61
N LEU A 52 1.72 7.33 -3.31
CA LEU A 52 0.67 7.22 -4.31
C LEU A 52 0.35 8.55 -5.01
N GLN A 53 0.54 9.68 -4.33
CA GLN A 53 0.16 11.01 -4.82
C GLN A 53 1.29 11.76 -5.54
N ARG A 54 2.53 11.61 -5.06
CA ARG A 54 3.63 12.43 -5.57
C ARG A 54 4.10 12.00 -6.97
N PRO A 55 4.75 12.90 -7.72
CA PRO A 55 5.48 12.51 -8.92
C PRO A 55 6.52 11.45 -8.59
N ILE A 56 6.61 10.41 -9.43
CA ILE A 56 7.55 9.32 -9.24
C ILE A 56 8.96 9.80 -9.56
N VAL A 57 9.90 9.52 -8.66
CA VAL A 57 11.34 9.68 -8.88
C VAL A 57 11.95 8.29 -9.06
N PRO A 58 12.20 7.85 -10.31
CA PRO A 58 12.61 6.48 -10.55
C PRO A 58 13.97 6.15 -9.91
N ILE A 59 14.03 5.03 -9.20
CA ILE A 59 15.26 4.47 -8.62
C ILE A 59 15.71 3.17 -9.32
N GLY A 60 14.90 2.69 -10.27
CA GLY A 60 15.14 1.49 -11.05
C GLY A 60 13.93 1.17 -11.93
N ASP A 61 13.87 -0.05 -12.44
CA ASP A 61 12.72 -0.56 -13.19
C ASP A 61 12.34 -1.97 -12.73
N ILE A 62 11.03 -2.29 -12.84
CA ILE A 62 10.49 -3.64 -12.68
C ILE A 62 9.60 -3.91 -13.89
N ASP A 63 9.87 -5.00 -14.60
CA ASP A 63 9.20 -5.34 -15.87
C ASP A 63 9.22 -4.20 -16.90
N GLY A 64 10.32 -3.44 -16.95
CA GLY A 64 10.48 -2.30 -17.87
C GLY A 64 9.68 -1.05 -17.48
N LEU A 65 9.02 -1.05 -16.32
CA LEU A 65 8.35 0.14 -15.77
C LEU A 65 9.27 0.85 -14.77
N PRO A 66 9.55 2.15 -14.94
CA PRO A 66 10.31 2.92 -13.96
C PRO A 66 9.58 2.95 -12.61
N VAL A 67 10.26 2.55 -11.54
CA VAL A 67 9.68 2.43 -10.20
C VAL A 67 10.34 3.33 -9.17
N GLU A 68 9.59 3.68 -8.15
CA GLU A 68 10.07 4.29 -6.92
C GLU A 68 9.70 3.40 -5.71
N GLY A 69 10.62 3.24 -4.76
CA GLY A 69 10.35 2.56 -3.49
C GLY A 69 9.60 3.49 -2.54
N ILE A 70 8.44 3.05 -2.03
CA ILE A 70 7.57 3.90 -1.20
C ILE A 70 7.42 3.39 0.22
N LEU A 71 7.61 2.09 0.47
CA LEU A 71 7.47 1.52 1.81
C LEU A 71 8.35 0.29 1.96
N ASN A 72 9.13 0.24 3.04
CA ASN A 72 9.81 -0.96 3.51
C ASN A 72 9.14 -1.38 4.81
N LEU A 73 8.73 -2.64 4.89
CA LEU A 73 8.12 -3.24 6.08
C LEU A 73 9.13 -4.15 6.77
N SER A 74 8.94 -4.37 8.07
CA SER A 74 9.77 -5.32 8.83
C SER A 74 9.06 -6.67 8.93
N ASP A 75 9.81 -7.77 8.88
CA ASP A 75 9.39 -9.16 9.14
C ASP A 75 7.99 -9.57 8.61
N PRO A 76 7.89 -10.16 7.39
CA PRO A 76 8.95 -10.86 6.62
C PRO A 76 9.79 -9.98 5.67
N HIS A 77 9.89 -8.66 5.90
CA HIS A 77 10.67 -7.73 5.08
C HIS A 77 10.25 -7.70 3.59
N HIS A 78 9.18 -6.96 3.31
CA HIS A 78 8.82 -6.60 1.93
C HIS A 78 9.05 -5.13 1.65
N THR A 79 9.43 -4.85 0.40
CA THR A 79 9.47 -3.49 -0.16
C THR A 79 8.34 -3.33 -1.17
N LEU A 80 7.59 -2.24 -1.03
CA LEU A 80 6.58 -1.81 -1.99
C LEU A 80 7.18 -0.76 -2.91
N TYR A 81 7.08 -1.03 -4.19
CA TYR A 81 7.43 -0.10 -5.25
C TYR A 81 6.18 0.39 -5.98
N VAL A 82 6.25 1.57 -6.57
CA VAL A 82 5.18 2.14 -7.38
C VAL A 82 5.72 2.57 -8.75
N ALA A 83 4.94 2.32 -9.82
CA ALA A 83 5.15 2.90 -11.14
C ALA A 83 3.91 3.69 -11.61
N GLN A 84 4.11 4.63 -12.54
CA GLN A 84 3.06 5.37 -13.22
C GLN A 84 2.60 4.56 -14.44
N LEU A 85 1.30 4.47 -14.64
CA LEU A 85 0.70 3.97 -15.88
C LEU A 85 0.31 5.13 -16.78
N ASP A 86 0.36 4.92 -18.10
CA ASP A 86 0.04 5.95 -19.12
C ASP A 86 -1.39 6.51 -19.00
N ASN A 87 -2.30 5.71 -18.45
CA ASN A 87 -3.70 6.10 -18.22
C ASN A 87 -3.90 6.96 -16.95
N GLY A 88 -2.82 7.41 -16.31
CA GLY A 88 -2.86 8.16 -15.05
C GLY A 88 -3.01 7.29 -13.80
N GLY A 89 -3.15 5.96 -13.95
CA GLY A 89 -3.16 5.01 -12.84
C GLY A 89 -1.76 4.73 -12.27
N ARG A 90 -1.70 3.87 -11.26
CA ARG A 90 -0.46 3.37 -10.67
C ARG A 90 -0.41 1.86 -10.76
N VAL A 91 0.77 1.28 -10.63
CA VAL A 91 0.90 -0.13 -10.29
C VAL A 91 1.83 -0.26 -9.10
N LEU A 92 1.38 -1.01 -8.09
CA LEU A 92 2.19 -1.38 -6.94
C LEU A 92 2.85 -2.73 -7.19
N PHE A 93 4.13 -2.85 -6.83
CA PHE A 93 4.87 -4.10 -6.84
C PHE A 93 5.28 -4.44 -5.41
N PHE A 94 5.00 -5.66 -5.00
CA PHE A 94 5.35 -6.17 -3.67
C PHE A 94 6.51 -7.13 -3.83
N THR A 95 7.66 -6.75 -3.30
CA THR A 95 8.91 -7.52 -3.42
C THR A 95 9.36 -7.99 -2.05
N ASP A 96 9.88 -9.21 -1.97
CA ASP A 96 10.50 -9.70 -0.73
C ASP A 96 11.94 -9.20 -0.56
N ALA A 97 12.58 -9.60 0.53
CA ALA A 97 13.98 -9.27 0.85
C ALA A 97 15.00 -9.78 -0.18
N GLU A 98 14.64 -10.76 -1.02
CA GLU A 98 15.49 -11.27 -2.10
C GLU A 98 15.29 -10.47 -3.40
N GLY A 99 14.38 -9.50 -3.41
CA GLY A 99 14.03 -8.69 -4.58
C GLY A 99 13.04 -9.38 -5.52
N LYS A 100 12.46 -10.53 -5.13
CA LYS A 100 11.47 -11.23 -5.93
C LYS A 100 10.11 -10.54 -5.80
N CYS A 101 9.52 -10.18 -6.93
CA CYS A 101 8.15 -9.64 -6.96
C CYS A 101 7.12 -10.78 -6.82
N HIS A 102 6.36 -10.77 -5.72
CA HIS A 102 5.29 -11.75 -5.47
C HIS A 102 3.96 -11.28 -6.04
N HIS A 103 3.69 -9.97 -5.94
CA HIS A 103 2.41 -9.41 -6.33
C HIS A 103 2.56 -8.12 -7.12
N ARG A 104 1.59 -7.91 -8.01
CA ARG A 104 1.43 -6.68 -8.78
C ARG A 104 -0.02 -6.23 -8.69
N LEU A 105 -0.23 -5.00 -8.26
CA LEU A 105 -1.56 -4.44 -8.10
C LEU A 105 -1.71 -3.17 -8.95
N PRO A 106 -2.33 -3.28 -10.14
CA PRO A 106 -2.68 -2.11 -10.94
C PRO A 106 -3.87 -1.39 -10.28
N LEU A 107 -3.70 -0.09 -10.04
CA LEU A 107 -4.70 0.84 -9.54
C LEU A 107 -5.12 1.76 -10.67
N SER A 108 -6.42 1.77 -10.98
CA SER A 108 -7.01 2.84 -11.79
C SER A 108 -6.93 4.18 -11.07
N ARG A 109 -7.17 5.28 -11.80
CA ARG A 109 -7.19 6.62 -11.21
C ARG A 109 -8.25 6.75 -10.10
N ASP A 110 -9.41 6.11 -10.27
CA ASP A 110 -10.49 6.16 -9.31
C ASP A 110 -10.15 5.37 -8.04
N GLU A 111 -9.57 4.17 -8.20
CA GLU A 111 -9.07 3.36 -7.08
C GLU A 111 -7.94 4.08 -6.33
N LEU A 112 -6.99 4.68 -7.06
CA LEU A 112 -5.93 5.49 -6.48
C LEU A 112 -6.50 6.63 -5.63
N SER A 113 -7.50 7.33 -6.15
CA SER A 113 -8.12 8.46 -5.47
C SER A 113 -8.89 8.02 -4.22
N ALA A 114 -9.60 6.89 -4.31
CA ALA A 114 -10.29 6.28 -3.17
C ALA A 114 -9.30 5.83 -2.08
N TRP A 115 -8.19 5.22 -2.46
CA TRP A 115 -7.15 4.78 -1.53
C TRP A 115 -6.54 5.96 -0.79
N VAL A 116 -6.18 7.03 -1.50
CA VAL A 116 -5.64 8.25 -0.90
C VAL A 116 -6.62 8.84 0.10
N ALA A 117 -7.90 8.97 -0.26
CA ALA A 117 -8.92 9.49 0.64
C ALA A 117 -8.99 8.69 1.97
N LEU A 118 -9.04 7.35 1.88
CA LEU A 118 -9.07 6.45 3.04
C LEU A 118 -7.79 6.53 3.88
N LEU A 119 -6.63 6.63 3.24
CA LEU A 119 -5.33 6.76 3.92
C LEU A 119 -5.19 8.08 4.67
N THR A 120 -5.76 9.16 4.15
CA THR A 120 -5.72 10.50 4.76
C THR A 120 -6.87 10.80 5.71
N ALA A 121 -7.88 9.93 5.79
CA ALA A 121 -8.99 10.12 6.71
C ALA A 121 -8.51 10.02 8.17
N ASP A 122 -8.85 11.04 8.96
CA ASP A 122 -8.63 11.05 10.40
C ASP A 122 -9.63 10.12 11.08
N PRO A 123 -9.18 9.18 11.93
CA PRO A 123 -10.07 8.23 12.59
C PRO A 123 -11.11 8.92 13.51
N GLU A 124 -10.82 10.13 14.01
CA GLU A 124 -11.70 10.86 14.94
C GLU A 124 -12.93 11.51 14.29
N THR A 125 -13.04 11.54 12.95
CA THR A 125 -14.20 12.13 12.27
C THR A 125 -15.34 11.15 11.96
N ALA A 126 -15.16 9.85 12.25
CA ALA A 126 -16.16 8.83 11.94
C ALA A 126 -17.23 8.60 13.04
N GLU A 127 -17.04 9.11 14.27
CA GLU A 127 -17.98 8.92 15.40
C GLU A 127 -18.80 10.18 15.75
N GLY A 128 -18.98 11.09 14.81
CA GLY A 128 -19.69 12.35 15.03
C GLY A 128 -20.93 12.52 14.15
N THR A 129 -21.97 11.70 14.34
CA THR A 129 -23.33 12.10 13.93
C THR A 129 -24.32 11.71 15.03
N PRO A 130 -24.83 12.69 15.81
CA PRO A 130 -25.93 12.45 16.76
C PRO A 130 -27.26 12.16 16.06
#